data_AF-A0A109FK44-F1
#
_entry.id   AF-A0A109FK44-F1
#
_cell.length_a   1.000
_cell.length_b   1.000
_cell.length_c   1.000
_cell.angle_alpha   90.00
_cell.angle_beta   90.00
_cell.angle_gamma   90.00
#
_symmetry.space_group_name_H-M   'P 1'
#
loop_
_entity.id
_entity.type
_entity.pdbx_description
1 polymer ?
#
loop_
_entity_poly.entity_id
_entity_poly.type
_entity_poly.pdbx_seq_one_letter_code
_entity_poly.pdbx_strand_id
1 'polypeptide(L)'
;MLSSAFVAVLAVAAPFLAVSAPVQSEAASSLQVRARYVGCSVWQDCTDMPIVENSHHWCHWWNKQNRNVCDWDCNEGYYRKNNKCLPYAPATPTTETAWSAPAETQAAAAKVELASTSDNNVLASVSAFKGVNTGAIASWFHTNSGSDSTNGHSWCYFPYSDNTPGMAISWKTMVNAAGGDEMAARKMFCGLEAEVTTPDGRTATLYVADAFDDTWVLTPTSIDVVYNAFAQLFGRTTDNKNDVVQNVSWKFTGNRNPRYAFNGEGN
;
A
#
# COMPACT_ATOMS: atom_id res chain seq x y z
N MET A 1 47.31 77.69 32.77
CA MET A 1 46.43 77.17 33.84
C MET A 1 45.40 76.27 33.19
N LEU A 2 45.30 75.04 33.67
CA LEU A 2 44.46 73.97 33.12
C LEU A 2 42.97 74.34 33.20
N SER A 3 42.19 73.96 32.19
CA SER A 3 40.80 73.55 32.42
C SER A 3 40.34 72.62 31.30
N SER A 4 40.26 71.34 31.66
CA SER A 4 39.58 70.29 30.93
C SER A 4 38.09 70.60 30.83
N ALA A 5 37.53 70.53 29.62
CA ALA A 5 36.09 70.44 29.41
C ALA A 5 35.77 69.00 29.01
N PHE A 6 35.14 68.28 29.94
CA PHE A 6 34.63 66.93 29.73
C PHE A 6 33.34 66.97 28.91
N VAL A 7 33.26 65.98 28.02
CA VAL A 7 32.17 65.66 27.10
C VAL A 7 30.93 65.20 27.88
N ALA A 8 29.75 65.68 27.47
CA ALA A 8 28.46 65.02 27.74
C ALA A 8 27.69 64.89 26.42
N VAL A 9 27.84 63.74 25.75
CA VAL A 9 26.97 63.37 24.62
C VAL A 9 25.71 62.76 25.20
N LEU A 10 24.60 63.50 25.12
CA LEU A 10 23.26 62.96 25.35
C LEU A 10 22.92 61.96 24.26
N ALA A 11 22.79 60.68 24.63
CA ALA A 11 22.16 59.68 23.79
C ALA A 11 20.63 59.84 23.87
N VAL A 12 20.02 60.32 22.78
CA VAL A 12 18.57 60.37 22.63
C VAL A 12 18.09 58.96 22.27
N ALA A 13 17.57 58.23 23.24
CA ALA A 13 16.87 56.98 23.01
C ALA A 13 15.45 57.29 22.52
N ALA A 14 15.21 57.08 21.22
CA ALA A 14 13.87 57.07 20.67
C ALA A 14 13.12 55.81 21.14
N PRO A 15 11.87 55.92 21.62
CA PRO A 15 11.05 54.75 21.90
C PRO A 15 10.58 54.15 20.58
N PHE A 16 11.15 53.00 20.20
CA PHE A 16 10.52 52.10 19.25
C PHE A 16 9.22 51.58 19.88
N LEU A 17 8.08 52.14 19.47
CA LEU A 17 6.78 51.52 19.69
C LEU A 17 6.70 50.27 18.80
N ALA A 18 7.20 49.15 19.32
CA ALA A 18 6.88 47.85 18.77
C ALA A 18 5.40 47.58 19.07
N VAL A 19 4.55 47.82 18.07
CA VAL A 19 3.19 47.25 18.06
C VAL A 19 3.37 45.74 17.95
N SER A 20 3.35 45.07 19.10
CA SER A 20 3.14 43.63 19.15
C SER A 20 1.76 43.37 18.57
N ALA A 21 1.72 42.90 17.32
CA ALA A 21 0.55 42.22 16.80
C ALA A 21 0.12 41.17 17.83
N PRO A 22 -1.18 40.96 18.07
CA PRO A 22 -1.62 39.85 18.89
C PRO A 22 -1.05 38.60 18.24
N VAL A 23 -0.06 37.98 18.89
CA VAL A 23 0.27 36.59 18.66
C VAL A 23 -1.03 35.89 19.00
N GLN A 24 -1.81 35.55 17.97
CA GLN A 24 -2.79 34.50 18.10
C GLN A 24 -1.98 33.33 18.64
N SER A 25 -2.11 33.09 19.94
CA SER A 25 -1.86 31.79 20.50
C SER A 25 -2.86 30.89 19.79
N GLU A 26 -2.47 30.40 18.61
CA GLU A 26 -2.99 29.15 18.12
C GLU A 26 -2.90 28.24 19.33
N ALA A 27 -4.07 27.87 19.84
CA ALA A 27 -4.20 26.99 20.97
C ALA A 27 -3.17 25.90 20.76
N ALA A 28 -2.18 25.83 21.66
CA ALA A 28 -1.11 24.86 21.59
C ALA A 28 -1.79 23.55 21.26
N SER A 29 -1.59 23.09 20.02
CA SER A 29 -2.27 21.93 19.48
C SER A 29 -2.04 20.86 20.51
N SER A 30 -3.11 20.50 21.24
CA SER A 30 -3.01 19.66 22.43
C SER A 30 -2.14 18.51 21.96
N LEU A 31 -0.96 18.36 22.57
CA LEU A 31 -0.05 17.25 22.29
C LEU A 31 -0.90 16.01 22.52
N GLN A 32 -1.57 15.54 21.46
CA GLN A 32 -2.38 14.35 21.49
C GLN A 32 -1.38 13.32 21.95
N VAL A 33 -1.61 12.79 23.15
CA VAL A 33 -0.73 11.90 23.87
C VAL A 33 -0.28 10.86 22.85
N ARG A 34 0.93 11.04 22.31
CA ARG A 34 1.51 10.11 21.35
C ARG A 34 1.52 8.78 22.08
N ALA A 35 0.92 7.76 21.47
CA ALA A 35 0.81 6.42 22.03
C ALA A 35 2.09 6.10 22.80
N ARG A 36 1.99 5.94 24.12
CA ARG A 36 3.11 5.39 24.88
C ARG A 36 3.30 3.99 24.32
N TYR A 37 4.48 3.73 23.76
CA TYR A 37 4.87 2.41 23.27
C TYR A 37 5.00 1.49 24.48
N VAL A 38 3.87 0.94 24.93
CA VAL A 38 3.81 -0.08 25.97
C VAL A 38 4.02 -1.42 25.28
N GLY A 39 4.97 -2.21 25.76
CA GLY A 39 5.16 -3.57 25.26
C GLY A 39 4.02 -4.47 25.73
N CYS A 40 3.61 -5.42 24.89
CA CYS A 40 2.54 -6.37 25.23
C CYS A 40 2.96 -7.80 24.89
N SER A 41 2.37 -8.80 25.53
CA SER A 41 2.45 -10.20 25.11
C SER A 41 1.08 -10.68 24.62
N VAL A 42 0.02 -10.09 25.15
CA VAL A 42 -1.37 -10.31 24.78
C VAL A 42 -2.13 -8.98 24.72
N TRP A 43 -3.31 -8.96 24.09
CA TRP A 43 -4.09 -7.74 23.96
C TRP A 43 -4.55 -7.18 25.31
N GLN A 44 -4.71 -8.01 26.35
CA GLN A 44 -5.07 -7.58 27.70
C GLN A 44 -4.02 -6.67 28.34
N ASP A 45 -2.76 -6.73 27.88
CA ASP A 45 -1.69 -5.86 28.40
C ASP A 45 -1.88 -4.39 27.96
N CYS A 46 -2.82 -4.14 27.04
CA CYS A 46 -3.06 -2.85 26.42
C CYS A 46 -4.28 -2.10 26.99
N THR A 47 -4.94 -2.64 28.02
CA THR A 47 -6.21 -2.10 28.55
C THR A 47 -6.09 -0.69 29.13
N ASP A 48 -4.89 -0.29 29.56
CA ASP A 48 -4.63 1.02 30.16
C ASP A 48 -4.40 2.13 29.10
N MET A 49 -4.42 1.78 27.81
CA MET A 49 -4.31 2.78 26.74
C MET A 49 -5.61 3.53 26.53
N PRO A 50 -5.57 4.86 26.28
CA PRO A 50 -6.75 5.62 25.89
C PRO A 50 -7.36 5.02 24.62
N ILE A 51 -8.64 4.60 24.70
CA ILE A 51 -9.40 4.09 23.57
C ILE A 51 -9.91 5.28 22.73
N VAL A 52 -9.71 5.18 21.42
CA VAL A 52 -10.34 6.09 20.46
C VAL A 52 -11.77 5.64 20.25
N GLU A 53 -12.71 6.58 20.11
CA GLU A 53 -14.11 6.22 19.90
C GLU A 53 -14.25 5.31 18.65
N ASN A 54 -15.04 4.24 18.77
CA ASN A 54 -15.19 3.18 17.76
C ASN A 54 -13.88 2.42 17.46
N SER A 55 -13.03 2.22 18.47
CA SER A 55 -11.81 1.41 18.37
C SER A 55 -11.75 0.32 19.46
N HIS A 56 -10.84 -0.63 19.28
CA HIS A 56 -10.46 -1.63 20.29
C HIS A 56 -8.94 -1.71 20.41
N HIS A 57 -8.45 -2.23 21.54
CA HIS A 57 -7.01 -2.42 21.74
C HIS A 57 -6.49 -3.60 20.95
N TRP A 58 -5.26 -3.47 20.48
CA TRP A 58 -4.58 -4.51 19.74
C TRP A 58 -3.12 -4.61 20.18
N CYS A 59 -2.62 -5.82 20.38
CA CYS A 59 -1.19 -6.04 20.59
C CYS A 59 -0.52 -6.30 19.24
N HIS A 60 0.13 -5.29 18.68
CA HIS A 60 0.70 -5.35 17.35
C HIS A 60 2.10 -5.97 17.40
N TRP A 61 2.29 -7.09 16.69
CA TRP A 61 3.61 -7.70 16.49
C TRP A 61 4.32 -6.99 15.35
N TRP A 62 4.91 -5.81 15.59
CA TRP A 62 5.56 -5.06 14.50
C TRP A 62 6.59 -4.05 14.97
N ASN A 63 7.77 -4.56 15.25
CA ASN A 63 8.95 -3.73 15.37
C ASN A 63 10.15 -4.55 14.90
N LYS A 64 11.06 -3.93 14.13
CA LYS A 64 12.42 -4.42 13.77
C LYS A 64 13.27 -4.93 14.96
N GLN A 65 12.77 -4.80 16.19
CA GLN A 65 13.37 -5.20 17.46
C GLN A 65 12.69 -6.43 18.10
N ASN A 66 11.77 -7.15 17.41
CA ASN A 66 11.01 -8.28 17.96
C ASN A 66 10.26 -7.96 19.28
N ARG A 67 9.69 -6.76 19.36
CA ARG A 67 8.87 -6.36 20.51
C ARG A 67 7.46 -6.06 20.05
N ASN A 68 6.53 -6.80 20.62
CA ASN A 68 5.12 -6.56 20.56
C ASN A 68 4.79 -5.23 21.25
N VAL A 69 3.99 -4.39 20.62
CA VAL A 69 3.62 -3.06 21.12
C VAL A 69 2.11 -2.92 21.10
N CYS A 70 1.55 -2.33 22.15
CA CYS A 70 0.15 -1.94 22.16
C CYS A 70 -0.16 -0.84 21.14
N ASP A 71 -1.15 -1.08 20.30
CA ASP A 71 -1.79 -0.11 19.43
C ASP A 71 -3.32 -0.26 19.55
N TRP A 72 -4.07 0.42 18.69
CA TRP A 72 -5.52 0.27 18.57
C TRP A 72 -5.94 0.20 17.10
N ASP A 73 -7.05 -0.48 16.84
CA ASP A 73 -7.67 -0.56 15.53
C ASP A 73 -9.16 -0.19 15.62
N CYS A 74 -9.72 0.25 14.50
CA CYS A 74 -11.12 0.62 14.43
C CYS A 74 -12.04 -0.61 14.45
N ASN A 75 -13.21 -0.44 15.06
CA ASN A 75 -14.25 -1.45 15.05
C ASN A 75 -14.83 -1.60 13.63
N GLU A 76 -15.46 -2.74 13.38
CA GLU A 76 -16.16 -3.00 12.14
C GLU A 76 -17.12 -1.86 11.79
N GLY A 77 -17.13 -1.45 10.52
CA GLY A 77 -17.90 -0.28 10.08
C GLY A 77 -17.14 1.04 10.15
N TYR A 78 -15.90 1.06 10.65
CA TYR A 78 -15.07 2.26 10.74
C TYR A 78 -13.64 2.07 10.21
N TYR A 79 -13.00 3.14 9.72
CA TYR A 79 -11.61 3.15 9.28
C TYR A 79 -10.77 4.20 10.03
N ARG A 80 -9.46 3.91 10.21
CA ARG A 80 -8.53 4.79 10.92
C ARG A 80 -8.07 5.95 10.03
N LYS A 81 -8.36 7.20 10.43
CA LYS A 81 -7.86 8.42 9.78
C LYS A 81 -7.61 9.52 10.81
N ASN A 82 -6.44 10.14 10.77
CA ASN A 82 -6.05 11.24 11.67
C ASN A 82 -6.26 10.91 13.16
N ASN A 83 -5.86 9.72 13.61
CA ASN A 83 -6.09 9.20 14.97
C ASN A 83 -7.57 9.13 15.41
N LYS A 84 -8.48 8.92 14.46
CA LYS A 84 -9.91 8.72 14.71
C LYS A 84 -10.44 7.55 13.89
N CYS A 85 -11.51 6.94 14.36
CA CYS A 85 -12.29 5.98 13.57
C CYS A 85 -13.47 6.71 12.92
N LEU A 86 -13.54 6.66 11.60
CA LEU A 86 -14.60 7.29 10.79
C LEU A 86 -15.47 6.21 10.15
N PRO A 87 -16.81 6.35 10.11
CA PRO A 87 -17.67 5.33 9.53
C PRO A 87 -17.45 5.18 8.02
N TYR A 88 -17.54 3.95 7.51
CA TYR A 88 -17.62 3.72 6.06
C TYR A 88 -18.94 4.30 5.53
N ALA A 89 -18.88 5.04 4.42
CA ALA A 89 -20.09 5.55 3.78
C ALA A 89 -20.90 4.38 3.18
N PRO A 90 -22.25 4.36 3.32
CA PRO A 90 -23.05 3.30 2.74
C PRO A 90 -22.98 3.36 1.20
N ALA A 91 -22.57 2.26 0.59
CA ALA A 91 -22.56 2.09 -0.86
C ALA A 91 -24.00 2.12 -1.41
N THR A 92 -24.22 2.87 -2.49
CA THR A 92 -25.50 2.88 -3.22
C THR A 92 -25.46 1.74 -4.25
N PRO A 93 -26.46 0.85 -4.34
CA PRO A 93 -26.43 -0.26 -5.28
C PRO A 93 -26.70 0.23 -6.72
N THR A 94 -25.81 -0.11 -7.65
CA THR A 94 -25.95 0.17 -9.10
C THR A 94 -26.40 -1.07 -9.86
N THR A 95 -27.49 -0.93 -10.62
CA THR A 95 -28.13 -1.98 -11.43
C THR A 95 -27.33 -2.28 -12.70
N GLU A 96 -26.89 -3.53 -12.87
CA GLU A 96 -26.22 -4.03 -14.07
C GLU A 96 -27.18 -4.17 -15.26
N THR A 97 -26.73 -3.79 -16.46
CA THR A 97 -27.46 -4.00 -17.73
C THR A 97 -26.70 -5.02 -18.58
N ALA A 98 -27.41 -6.03 -19.08
CA ALA A 98 -26.85 -7.21 -19.75
C ALA A 98 -26.26 -6.93 -21.14
N TRP A 99 -25.13 -7.59 -21.41
CA TRP A 99 -24.41 -7.64 -22.69
C TRP A 99 -25.05 -8.66 -23.65
N SER A 100 -25.16 -8.32 -24.94
CA SER A 100 -25.47 -9.27 -26.03
C SER A 100 -24.24 -9.52 -26.89
N ALA A 101 -23.96 -10.80 -27.17
CA ALA A 101 -22.86 -11.27 -28.02
C ALA A 101 -23.19 -11.23 -29.52
N PRO A 102 -22.17 -11.26 -30.39
CA PRO A 102 -22.30 -11.98 -31.66
C PRO A 102 -21.14 -12.94 -31.96
N ALA A 103 -21.41 -13.77 -32.98
CA ALA A 103 -20.88 -15.09 -33.29
C ALA A 103 -19.45 -15.18 -33.90
N GLU A 104 -18.89 -16.38 -33.77
CA GLU A 104 -17.66 -16.91 -34.38
C GLU A 104 -17.61 -16.82 -35.91
N THR A 105 -16.43 -16.52 -36.46
CA THR A 105 -15.96 -17.11 -37.72
C THR A 105 -14.43 -17.25 -37.67
N GLN A 106 -13.93 -18.46 -37.92
CA GLN A 106 -12.51 -18.81 -37.98
C GLN A 106 -11.87 -18.32 -39.29
N ALA A 107 -10.67 -17.72 -39.22
CA ALA A 107 -9.61 -17.92 -40.21
C ALA A 107 -8.26 -17.30 -39.79
N ALA A 108 -7.21 -18.10 -39.99
CA ALA A 108 -5.80 -17.74 -40.25
C ALA A 108 -4.95 -17.14 -39.11
N ALA A 109 -3.93 -17.93 -38.74
CA ALA A 109 -2.78 -17.55 -37.95
C ALA A 109 -2.04 -16.35 -38.58
N ALA A 110 -2.21 -15.19 -37.96
CA ALA A 110 -1.25 -14.10 -38.02
C ALA A 110 -0.61 -13.98 -36.64
N LYS A 111 0.72 -13.98 -36.59
CA LYS A 111 1.46 -13.43 -35.45
C LYS A 111 0.97 -11.98 -35.30
N VAL A 112 0.04 -11.77 -34.36
CA VAL A 112 -0.29 -10.43 -33.90
C VAL A 112 0.88 -10.01 -33.04
N GLU A 113 1.87 -9.40 -33.69
CA GLU A 113 2.75 -8.46 -33.01
C GLU A 113 1.82 -7.39 -32.45
N LEU A 114 1.54 -7.49 -31.14
CA LEU A 114 0.67 -6.59 -30.42
C LEU A 114 1.32 -5.20 -30.47
N ALA A 115 0.95 -4.42 -31.48
CA ALA A 115 1.33 -3.04 -31.60
C ALA A 115 0.82 -2.32 -30.35
N SER A 116 1.76 -1.90 -29.48
CA SER A 116 1.48 -1.13 -28.28
C SER A 116 1.01 0.27 -28.69
N THR A 117 -0.29 0.43 -28.92
CA THR A 117 -0.89 1.76 -29.04
C THR A 117 -1.33 2.26 -27.68
N SER A 118 -0.40 2.87 -26.94
CA SER A 118 -0.75 3.86 -25.94
C SER A 118 0.46 4.74 -25.62
N ASP A 119 0.36 6.00 -26.04
CA ASP A 119 1.28 7.12 -25.78
C ASP A 119 1.35 7.55 -24.30
N ASN A 120 1.16 6.62 -23.37
CA ASN A 120 1.41 6.80 -21.95
C ASN A 120 2.26 5.62 -21.50
N ASN A 121 3.59 5.76 -21.57
CA ASN A 121 4.49 4.73 -21.07
C ASN A 121 4.38 4.68 -19.54
N VAL A 122 3.37 3.98 -19.02
CA VAL A 122 3.10 3.82 -17.58
C VAL A 122 4.36 3.28 -16.87
N LEU A 123 5.15 2.47 -17.57
CA LEU A 123 6.40 1.89 -17.09
C LEU A 123 7.59 2.86 -17.13
N ALA A 124 7.50 4.01 -17.79
CA ALA A 124 8.58 5.00 -17.76
C ALA A 124 8.89 5.48 -16.34
N SER A 125 7.86 5.50 -15.48
CA SER A 125 7.99 5.82 -14.05
C SER A 125 8.49 4.65 -13.19
N VAL A 126 8.50 3.43 -13.73
CA VAL A 126 8.81 2.21 -12.99
C VAL A 126 10.28 1.84 -13.19
N SER A 127 11.08 2.07 -12.14
CA SER A 127 12.53 1.84 -12.18
C SER A 127 12.95 0.39 -11.82
N ALA A 128 12.05 -0.40 -11.23
CA ALA A 128 12.27 -1.79 -10.83
C ALA A 128 11.48 -2.80 -11.70
N PHE A 129 11.76 -4.10 -11.54
CA PHE A 129 11.06 -5.21 -12.23
C PHE A 129 10.99 -5.07 -13.75
N LYS A 130 12.06 -4.55 -14.37
CA LYS A 130 12.12 -4.28 -15.80
C LYS A 130 12.27 -5.55 -16.63
N GLY A 131 11.66 -5.54 -17.81
CA GLY A 131 11.73 -6.66 -18.76
C GLY A 131 11.00 -7.90 -18.25
N VAL A 132 11.47 -9.07 -18.66
CA VAL A 132 10.94 -10.35 -18.17
C VAL A 132 11.69 -10.75 -16.90
N ASN A 133 10.97 -10.73 -15.79
CA ASN A 133 11.42 -11.28 -14.52
C ASN A 133 11.36 -12.81 -14.62
N THR A 134 12.46 -13.50 -14.33
CA THR A 134 12.56 -14.95 -14.43
C THR A 134 13.05 -15.54 -13.10
N GLY A 135 12.92 -16.86 -12.93
CA GLY A 135 13.31 -17.54 -11.69
C GLY A 135 12.46 -17.12 -10.48
N ALA A 136 11.24 -16.63 -10.72
CA ALA A 136 10.32 -16.26 -9.65
C ALA A 136 9.75 -17.52 -8.98
N ILE A 137 9.44 -17.39 -7.70
CA ILE A 137 8.55 -18.31 -6.99
C ILE A 137 7.19 -17.61 -6.91
N ALA A 138 6.13 -18.28 -7.36
CA ALA A 138 4.77 -17.86 -7.08
C ALA A 138 4.25 -18.66 -5.87
N SER A 139 4.06 -17.97 -4.75
CA SER A 139 3.32 -18.46 -3.59
C SER A 139 1.88 -17.96 -3.62
N TRP A 140 1.13 -18.21 -2.55
CA TRP A 140 -0.26 -17.78 -2.46
C TRP A 140 -0.69 -17.30 -1.07
N PHE A 141 -1.68 -16.41 -1.09
CA PHE A 141 -2.30 -15.86 0.10
C PHE A 141 -3.80 -15.64 -0.09
N HIS A 142 -4.54 -15.75 1.02
CA HIS A 142 -5.92 -15.30 1.11
C HIS A 142 -5.97 -13.80 1.39
N THR A 143 -6.96 -13.10 0.85
CA THR A 143 -7.05 -11.64 0.98
C THR A 143 -7.65 -11.18 2.29
N ASN A 144 -8.25 -12.08 3.07
CA ASN A 144 -8.80 -11.79 4.40
C ASN A 144 -8.53 -12.98 5.35
N SER A 145 -7.30 -13.07 5.83
CA SER A 145 -6.81 -14.15 6.67
C SER A 145 -5.72 -13.66 7.61
N GLY A 146 -5.93 -13.85 8.92
CA GLY A 146 -4.92 -13.52 9.92
C GLY A 146 -3.62 -14.32 9.76
N SER A 147 -3.68 -15.56 9.24
CA SER A 147 -2.49 -16.37 8.95
C SER A 147 -1.64 -15.78 7.84
N ASP A 148 -2.27 -15.05 6.91
CA ASP A 148 -1.60 -14.39 5.79
C ASP A 148 -1.39 -12.89 6.04
N SER A 149 -1.68 -12.42 7.26
CA SER A 149 -1.61 -11.01 7.65
C SER A 149 -2.43 -10.07 6.77
N THR A 150 -3.57 -10.55 6.27
CA THR A 150 -4.50 -9.79 5.43
C THR A 150 -5.85 -9.58 6.11
N ASN A 151 -6.60 -8.57 5.65
CA ASN A 151 -7.81 -8.08 6.33
C ASN A 151 -8.92 -7.62 5.35
N GLY A 152 -8.87 -8.08 4.10
CA GLY A 152 -9.78 -7.69 3.04
C GLY A 152 -9.53 -6.30 2.45
N HIS A 153 -8.51 -5.56 2.91
CA HIS A 153 -8.08 -4.28 2.36
C HIS A 153 -6.61 -4.32 1.93
N SER A 154 -6.38 -4.09 0.64
CA SER A 154 -5.05 -4.31 0.08
C SER A 154 -4.08 -3.20 0.49
N TRP A 155 -2.77 -3.43 0.39
CA TRP A 155 -1.78 -2.37 0.51
C TRP A 155 -2.05 -1.21 -0.47
N CYS A 156 -2.73 -1.47 -1.59
CA CYS A 156 -3.14 -0.47 -2.57
C CYS A 156 -4.39 0.35 -2.20
N TYR A 157 -4.94 0.16 -0.99
CA TYR A 157 -6.11 0.87 -0.44
C TYR A 157 -7.41 0.63 -1.21
N PHE A 158 -7.61 -0.59 -1.68
CA PHE A 158 -8.90 -1.03 -2.23
C PHE A 158 -9.35 -2.33 -1.55
N PRO A 159 -10.68 -2.57 -1.42
CA PRO A 159 -11.19 -3.82 -0.90
C PRO A 159 -10.95 -4.96 -1.89
N TYR A 160 -10.57 -6.15 -1.41
CA TYR A 160 -10.19 -7.25 -2.28
C TYR A 160 -10.57 -8.60 -1.67
N SER A 161 -10.89 -9.57 -2.54
CA SER A 161 -11.34 -10.91 -2.16
C SER A 161 -10.46 -11.96 -2.81
N ASP A 162 -10.60 -13.23 -2.42
CA ASP A 162 -9.86 -14.32 -3.05
C ASP A 162 -10.12 -14.46 -4.57
N ASN A 163 -11.13 -13.77 -5.11
CA ASN A 163 -11.42 -13.68 -6.54
C ASN A 163 -10.70 -12.53 -7.25
N THR A 164 -9.98 -11.65 -6.54
CA THR A 164 -9.19 -10.59 -7.16
C THR A 164 -8.09 -11.24 -8.00
N PRO A 165 -7.93 -10.89 -9.30
CA PRO A 165 -6.81 -11.35 -10.13
C PRO A 165 -5.53 -10.60 -9.76
N GLY A 166 -5.12 -10.72 -8.49
CA GLY A 166 -4.09 -9.91 -7.86
C GLY A 166 -2.81 -10.70 -7.59
N MET A 167 -1.70 -9.96 -7.55
CA MET A 167 -0.44 -10.43 -6.98
C MET A 167 0.14 -9.35 -6.06
N ALA A 168 0.87 -9.81 -5.05
CA ALA A 168 1.77 -9.02 -4.24
C ALA A 168 3.19 -9.17 -4.78
N ILE A 169 3.91 -8.06 -4.87
CA ILE A 169 5.33 -8.03 -5.24
C ILE A 169 6.13 -7.38 -4.10
N SER A 170 7.45 -7.62 -4.04
CA SER A 170 8.32 -7.15 -2.95
C SER A 170 8.05 -5.69 -2.56
N TRP A 171 7.60 -5.50 -1.31
CA TRP A 171 7.31 -4.19 -0.74
C TRP A 171 8.54 -3.28 -0.78
N LYS A 172 9.67 -3.77 -0.27
CA LYS A 172 10.93 -3.01 -0.20
C LYS A 172 11.43 -2.62 -1.58
N THR A 173 11.25 -3.48 -2.59
CA THR A 173 11.67 -3.16 -3.97
C THR A 173 10.80 -2.04 -4.54
N MET A 174 9.48 -2.09 -4.36
CA MET A 174 8.58 -1.02 -4.77
C MET A 174 8.89 0.31 -4.07
N VAL A 175 9.07 0.27 -2.75
CA VAL A 175 9.36 1.48 -1.95
C VAL A 175 10.72 2.07 -2.33
N ASN A 176 11.76 1.26 -2.51
CA ASN A 176 13.07 1.74 -2.94
C ASN A 176 13.02 2.35 -4.35
N ALA A 177 12.27 1.74 -5.28
CA ALA A 177 12.07 2.27 -6.63
C ALA A 177 11.41 3.67 -6.63
N ALA A 178 10.62 3.95 -5.59
CA ALA A 178 9.99 5.24 -5.33
C ALA A 178 10.80 6.16 -4.39
N GLY A 179 12.09 5.87 -4.17
CA GLY A 179 12.96 6.72 -3.36
C GLY A 179 12.70 6.66 -1.86
N GLY A 180 12.07 5.58 -1.37
CA GLY A 180 11.69 5.42 0.03
C GLY A 180 10.30 5.95 0.38
N ASP A 181 9.57 6.51 -0.59
CA ASP A 181 8.20 7.02 -0.39
C ASP A 181 7.17 5.94 -0.72
N GLU A 182 6.51 5.44 0.33
CA GLU A 182 5.50 4.39 0.22
C GLU A 182 4.23 4.84 -0.52
N MET A 183 3.85 6.11 -0.41
CA MET A 183 2.69 6.66 -1.12
C MET A 183 3.00 6.84 -2.60
N ALA A 184 4.23 7.27 -2.93
CA ALA A 184 4.70 7.28 -4.31
C ALA A 184 4.80 5.86 -4.88
N ALA A 185 5.24 4.88 -4.09
CA ALA A 185 5.29 3.48 -4.50
C ALA A 185 3.90 2.94 -4.84
N ARG A 186 2.88 3.19 -4.01
CA ARG A 186 1.50 2.80 -4.32
C ARG A 186 1.02 3.36 -5.64
N LYS A 187 1.19 4.67 -5.85
CA LYS A 187 0.81 5.33 -7.12
C LYS A 187 1.59 4.77 -8.32
N MET A 188 2.85 4.40 -8.10
CA MET A 188 3.72 3.86 -9.14
C MET A 188 3.33 2.42 -9.51
N PHE A 189 2.99 1.56 -8.55
CA PHE A 189 2.85 0.12 -8.80
C PHE A 189 1.41 -0.40 -8.78
N CYS A 190 0.52 0.12 -7.95
CA CYS A 190 -0.83 -0.45 -7.77
C CYS A 190 -1.65 -0.47 -9.06
N GLY A 191 -2.17 -1.64 -9.40
CA GLY A 191 -2.99 -1.87 -10.59
C GLY A 191 -2.19 -2.02 -11.87
N LEU A 192 -0.85 -1.99 -11.82
CA LEU A 192 -0.04 -2.40 -12.97
C LEU A 192 -0.37 -3.82 -13.35
N GLU A 193 -0.62 -4.03 -14.63
CA GLU A 193 -0.92 -5.33 -15.20
C GLU A 193 0.37 -6.10 -15.51
N ALA A 194 0.39 -7.38 -15.14
CA ALA A 194 1.46 -8.30 -15.42
C ALA A 194 0.94 -9.55 -16.13
N GLU A 195 1.72 -10.03 -17.09
CA GLU A 195 1.56 -11.35 -17.69
C GLU A 195 2.48 -12.32 -16.93
N VAL A 196 1.91 -13.36 -16.33
CA VAL A 196 2.62 -14.38 -15.56
C VAL A 196 2.56 -15.71 -16.30
N THR A 197 3.69 -16.38 -16.43
CA THR A 197 3.84 -17.66 -17.14
C THR A 197 4.60 -18.67 -16.28
N THR A 198 3.97 -19.82 -16.06
CA THR A 198 4.54 -20.98 -15.37
C THR A 198 5.45 -21.82 -16.27
N PRO A 199 6.35 -22.66 -15.73
CA PRO A 199 7.23 -23.51 -16.54
C PRO A 199 6.50 -24.47 -17.48
N ASP A 200 5.30 -24.92 -17.11
CA ASP A 200 4.48 -25.83 -17.91
C ASP A 200 3.55 -25.09 -18.89
N GLY A 201 3.69 -23.77 -19.00
CA GLY A 201 3.07 -22.97 -20.06
C GLY A 201 1.70 -22.39 -19.71
N ARG A 202 1.19 -22.59 -18.49
CA ARG A 202 0.00 -21.87 -18.02
C ARG A 202 0.30 -20.40 -17.81
N THR A 203 -0.65 -19.56 -18.17
CA THR A 203 -0.53 -18.11 -18.05
C THR A 203 -1.69 -17.51 -17.27
N ALA A 204 -1.44 -16.36 -16.64
CA ALA A 204 -2.49 -15.52 -16.07
C ALA A 204 -2.13 -14.04 -16.25
N THR A 205 -3.15 -13.21 -16.44
CA THR A 205 -3.04 -11.75 -16.31
C THR A 205 -3.38 -11.38 -14.88
N LEU A 206 -2.41 -10.82 -14.17
CA LEU A 206 -2.56 -10.38 -12.77
C LEU A 206 -2.31 -8.88 -12.65
N TYR A 207 -2.79 -8.28 -11.57
CA TYR A 207 -2.54 -6.89 -11.23
C TYR A 207 -1.78 -6.79 -9.91
N VAL A 208 -0.88 -5.81 -9.80
CA VAL A 208 -0.28 -5.48 -8.49
C VAL A 208 -1.38 -5.00 -7.57
N ALA A 209 -1.81 -5.88 -6.67
CA ALA A 209 -2.91 -5.64 -5.75
C ALA A 209 -2.40 -5.34 -4.35
N ASP A 210 -1.27 -5.92 -3.97
CA ASP A 210 -0.76 -5.88 -2.61
C ASP A 210 0.77 -5.78 -2.58
N ALA A 211 1.34 -5.76 -1.37
CA ALA A 211 2.78 -5.75 -1.17
C ALA A 211 3.24 -7.00 -0.41
N PHE A 212 4.28 -7.65 -0.92
CA PHE A 212 4.82 -8.88 -0.35
C PHE A 212 5.91 -8.54 0.67
N ASP A 213 5.75 -9.00 1.91
CA ASP A 213 6.78 -8.87 2.94
C ASP A 213 8.09 -9.56 2.49
N ASP A 214 9.14 -8.76 2.41
CA ASP A 214 10.46 -9.19 1.95
C ASP A 214 11.11 -10.29 2.80
N THR A 215 10.61 -10.56 4.00
CA THR A 215 11.03 -11.70 4.81
C THR A 215 10.73 -13.04 4.13
N TRP A 216 9.68 -13.07 3.30
CA TRP A 216 9.21 -14.26 2.58
C TRP A 216 9.54 -14.24 1.07
N VAL A 217 10.16 -13.16 0.59
CA VAL A 217 10.64 -13.01 -0.79
C VAL A 217 11.94 -13.81 -0.96
N LEU A 218 11.83 -15.06 -1.40
CA LEU A 218 12.96 -15.97 -1.54
C LEU A 218 13.81 -15.73 -2.80
N THR A 219 13.23 -15.10 -3.82
CA THR A 219 13.94 -14.58 -4.99
C THR A 219 13.52 -13.13 -5.25
N PRO A 220 14.38 -12.25 -5.81
CA PRO A 220 14.03 -10.84 -6.03
C PRO A 220 12.79 -10.60 -6.90
N THR A 221 12.36 -11.62 -7.63
CA THR A 221 11.22 -11.61 -8.56
C THR A 221 10.04 -12.44 -8.05
N SER A 222 10.11 -12.97 -6.82
CA SER A 222 9.01 -13.74 -6.22
C SER A 222 7.73 -12.91 -6.12
N ILE A 223 6.61 -13.59 -6.33
CA ILE A 223 5.28 -13.01 -6.25
C ILE A 223 4.44 -13.84 -5.28
N ASP A 224 3.55 -13.18 -4.55
CA ASP A 224 2.54 -13.85 -3.75
C ASP A 224 1.19 -13.63 -4.43
N VAL A 225 0.52 -14.70 -4.88
CA VAL A 225 -0.64 -14.59 -5.75
C VAL A 225 -1.92 -14.79 -4.95
N VAL A 226 -2.94 -13.97 -5.24
CA VAL A 226 -4.25 -14.11 -4.60
C VAL A 226 -4.82 -15.51 -4.88
N TYR A 227 -5.36 -16.15 -3.84
CA TYR A 227 -5.66 -17.57 -3.80
C TYR A 227 -6.31 -18.17 -5.06
N ASN A 228 -7.43 -17.64 -5.56
CA ASN A 228 -8.09 -18.25 -6.72
C ASN A 228 -7.36 -17.96 -8.04
N ALA A 229 -6.60 -16.88 -8.12
CA ALA A 229 -5.72 -16.62 -9.26
C ALA A 229 -4.50 -17.56 -9.23
N PHE A 230 -3.97 -17.86 -8.04
CA PHE A 230 -2.92 -18.86 -7.88
C PHE A 230 -3.39 -20.24 -8.34
N ALA A 231 -4.62 -20.64 -8.00
CA ALA A 231 -5.18 -21.92 -8.42
C ALA A 231 -5.19 -22.10 -9.95
N GLN A 232 -5.28 -21.02 -10.73
CA GLN A 232 -5.18 -21.07 -12.20
C GLN A 232 -3.75 -21.38 -12.66
N LEU A 233 -2.75 -20.75 -12.02
CA LEU A 233 -1.33 -21.00 -12.27
C LEU A 233 -0.88 -22.36 -11.73
N PHE A 234 -1.41 -22.81 -10.60
CA PHE A 234 -1.06 -24.07 -9.95
C PHE A 234 -1.86 -25.26 -10.49
N GLY A 235 -3.01 -25.01 -11.13
CA GLY A 235 -3.86 -26.00 -11.81
C GLY A 235 -4.85 -26.71 -10.89
N ARG A 236 -4.85 -26.34 -9.61
CA ARG A 236 -5.76 -26.82 -8.57
C ARG A 236 -5.70 -25.87 -7.39
N THR A 237 -6.67 -25.96 -6.50
CA THR A 237 -6.59 -25.36 -5.17
C THR A 237 -5.66 -26.18 -4.27
N THR A 238 -5.14 -25.54 -3.22
CA THR A 238 -4.30 -26.17 -2.19
C THR A 238 -4.49 -25.45 -0.86
N ASP A 239 -4.30 -26.14 0.25
CA ASP A 239 -4.26 -25.58 1.61
C ASP A 239 -2.86 -25.66 2.24
N ASN A 240 -1.88 -26.22 1.52
CA ASN A 240 -0.51 -26.35 1.96
C ASN A 240 0.32 -25.14 1.53
N LYS A 241 0.84 -24.36 2.49
CA LYS A 241 1.70 -23.20 2.19
C LYS A 241 3.03 -23.53 1.52
N ASN A 242 3.43 -24.81 1.50
CA ASN A 242 4.61 -25.27 0.76
C ASN A 242 4.32 -25.54 -0.72
N ASP A 243 3.05 -25.55 -1.13
CA ASP A 243 2.67 -25.70 -2.53
C ASP A 243 2.86 -24.37 -3.25
N VAL A 244 3.94 -24.28 -4.01
CA VAL A 244 4.35 -23.10 -4.78
C VAL A 244 4.64 -23.48 -6.23
N VAL A 245 4.58 -22.52 -7.14
CA VAL A 245 5.11 -22.70 -8.51
C VAL A 245 6.51 -22.11 -8.57
N GLN A 246 7.51 -22.95 -8.81
CA GLN A 246 8.89 -22.51 -9.00
C GLN A 246 9.16 -22.13 -10.45
N ASN A 247 10.21 -21.34 -10.68
CA ASN A 247 10.68 -20.93 -12.01
C ASN A 247 9.62 -20.21 -12.86
N VAL A 248 8.71 -19.48 -12.20
CA VAL A 248 7.75 -18.61 -12.87
C VAL A 248 8.50 -17.47 -13.57
N SER A 249 7.94 -17.01 -14.68
CA SER A 249 8.34 -15.79 -15.35
C SER A 249 7.18 -14.81 -15.38
N TRP A 250 7.47 -13.51 -15.29
CA TRP A 250 6.45 -12.49 -15.42
C TRP A 250 7.01 -11.17 -15.90
N LYS A 251 6.17 -10.34 -16.51
CA LYS A 251 6.54 -8.99 -16.96
C LYS A 251 5.36 -8.06 -16.81
N PHE A 252 5.62 -6.77 -16.58
CA PHE A 252 4.57 -5.77 -16.76
C PHE A 252 4.24 -5.60 -18.24
N THR A 253 2.95 -5.47 -18.55
CA THR A 253 2.47 -5.31 -19.93
C THR A 253 2.56 -3.87 -20.42
N GLY A 254 2.61 -2.92 -19.48
CA GLY A 254 2.48 -1.49 -19.76
C GLY A 254 1.09 -0.93 -19.48
N ASN A 255 0.12 -1.79 -19.20
CA ASN A 255 -1.22 -1.39 -18.83
C ASN A 255 -1.37 -1.17 -17.32
N ARG A 256 -2.39 -0.38 -16.95
CA ARG A 256 -2.85 -0.23 -15.57
C ARG A 256 -4.37 -0.36 -15.54
N ASN A 257 -4.89 -1.21 -14.67
CA ASN A 257 -6.32 -1.29 -14.44
C ASN A 257 -6.72 -0.30 -13.33
N PRO A 258 -7.59 0.70 -13.62
CA PRO A 258 -7.98 1.71 -12.64
C PRO A 258 -8.74 1.13 -11.44
N ARG A 259 -9.42 -0.02 -11.61
CA ARG A 259 -10.12 -0.72 -10.52
C ARG A 259 -9.17 -1.14 -9.39
N TYR A 260 -7.94 -1.53 -9.76
CA TYR A 260 -6.92 -1.99 -8.82
C TYR A 260 -5.80 -0.95 -8.62
N ALA A 261 -6.00 0.28 -9.12
CA ALA A 261 -5.06 1.36 -8.87
C ALA A 261 -5.06 1.74 -7.38
N PHE A 262 -4.13 2.60 -6.99
CA PHE A 262 -4.12 3.16 -5.64
C PHE A 262 -5.44 3.90 -5.34
N ASN A 263 -6.14 3.51 -4.26
CA ASN A 263 -7.52 3.93 -3.95
C ASN A 263 -8.53 3.59 -5.05
N GLY A 264 -8.31 2.52 -5.80
CA GLY A 264 -9.25 2.01 -6.77
C GLY A 264 -10.51 1.44 -6.11
N GLU A 265 -11.48 1.07 -6.94
CA GLU A 265 -12.75 0.48 -6.47
C GLU A 265 -12.56 -0.88 -5.81
N GLY A 266 -11.53 -1.65 -6.22
CA GLY A 266 -11.32 -3.00 -5.72
C GLY A 266 -12.40 -3.96 -6.19
N ASN A 267 -12.64 -5.04 -5.43
CA ASN A 267 -13.70 -6.01 -5.72
C ASN A 267 -15.04 -5.58 -5.15
#